data_AF-A0A519NXE2-F1
#
_entry.id   AF-A0A519NXE2-F1
#
_cell.length_a   1.000
_cell.length_b   1.000
_cell.length_c   1.000
_cell.angle_alpha   90.00
_cell.angle_beta   90.00
_cell.angle_gamma   90.00
#
_symmetry.space_group_name_H-M   'P 1'
#
loop_
_entity.id
_entity.type
_entity.pdbx_description
1 polymer ?
#
loop_
_entity_poly.entity_id
_entity_poly.type
_entity_poly.pdbx_seq_one_letter_code
_entity_poly.pdbx_strand_id
1 'polypeptide(L)'
;LQSPGQHELVVADLDRLRRLNEALGHERADLVLAALGSRLAAAFPPNALLARVGEDEFAVLTPASRPTAAETLRQALEQPLRVAGFDIHPTLSIGAVEALGGEDAPEATELLRRAELAVEAAKGNGRGGAAAYGRSLESDGLSRLALESDLRGAMGRNEIVPFYQPIVRLSTGALSGFEALARWRHPRRGLLTPDQFLPLCEEMGLMSELGAMMMRQAGHQLAKWRRDHHAAGELTVAVNLSTGEIDRPDLVSDVTAIRRETGLPPGALKLEVTEGDVMRDPDRAAIVLGKLREAGAALALDDFGTGFSSLSYLTRLPFDTLKIDRYFVRTMATNEGSVKIVSSVVKLGQDLDLEVVAEGVENAQMARHLL
;
A
#
# COMPACT_ATOMS: atom_id res chain seq x y z
N LEU A 1 8.43 -36.24 11.81
CA LEU A 1 7.45 -37.05 11.07
C LEU A 1 7.88 -38.52 10.90
N GLN A 2 8.65 -39.09 11.84
CA GLN A 2 9.09 -40.50 11.77
C GLN A 2 7.98 -41.49 12.13
N SER A 3 6.92 -41.03 12.81
CA SER A 3 5.75 -41.83 13.13
C SER A 3 4.70 -41.72 12.00
N PRO A 4 4.06 -42.83 11.60
CA PRO A 4 2.98 -42.80 10.62
C PRO A 4 1.76 -42.05 11.14
N GLY A 5 1.03 -41.40 10.25
CA GLY A 5 -0.20 -40.66 10.56
C GLY A 5 -0.21 -39.23 10.02
N GLN A 6 -1.37 -38.58 10.01
CA GLN A 6 -1.51 -37.20 9.56
C GLN A 6 -1.04 -36.25 10.65
N HIS A 7 -0.15 -35.34 10.30
CA HIS A 7 0.40 -34.32 11.16
C HIS A 7 0.15 -32.94 10.56
N GLU A 8 0.13 -31.93 11.42
CA GLU A 8 -0.01 -30.53 11.06
C GLU A 8 1.21 -29.78 11.60
N LEU A 9 1.91 -29.06 10.72
CA LEU A 9 2.89 -28.04 11.08
C LEU A 9 2.20 -26.68 10.98
N VAL A 10 2.19 -25.93 12.06
CA VAL A 10 1.70 -24.56 12.11
C VAL A 10 2.85 -23.64 12.45
N VAL A 11 3.02 -22.58 11.68
CA VAL A 11 3.92 -21.47 11.98
C VAL A 11 3.08 -20.22 12.16
N ALA A 12 3.41 -19.41 13.16
CA ALA A 12 2.69 -18.19 13.49
C ALA A 12 3.68 -17.06 13.73
N ASP A 13 3.47 -15.95 13.04
CA ASP A 13 4.24 -14.72 13.16
C ASP A 13 3.45 -13.69 13.97
N LEU A 14 4.08 -13.15 15.01
CA LEU A 14 3.52 -12.08 15.84
C LEU A 14 3.52 -10.75 15.09
N ASP A 15 2.33 -10.30 14.69
CA ASP A 15 2.21 -9.06 13.96
C ASP A 15 2.73 -7.87 14.78
N ARG A 16 3.51 -7.01 14.11
CA ARG A 16 3.99 -5.72 14.65
C ARG A 16 4.89 -5.83 15.89
N LEU A 17 5.66 -6.91 16.07
CA LEU A 17 6.67 -6.99 17.13
C LEU A 17 7.60 -5.77 17.15
N ARG A 18 8.00 -5.23 15.98
CA ARG A 18 8.80 -3.99 15.92
C ARG A 18 8.14 -2.80 16.63
N ARG A 19 6.84 -2.57 16.41
CA ARG A 19 6.10 -1.48 17.10
C ARG A 19 5.98 -1.76 18.59
N LEU A 20 5.85 -3.03 18.99
CA LEU A 20 5.85 -3.41 20.39
C LEU A 20 7.20 -3.11 21.05
N ASN A 21 8.31 -3.41 20.36
CA ASN A 21 9.67 -3.06 20.78
C ASN A 21 9.86 -1.55 20.89
N GLU A 22 9.38 -0.77 19.92
CA GLU A 22 9.46 0.70 19.95
C GLU A 22 8.65 1.31 21.11
N ALA A 23 7.47 0.73 21.41
CA ALA A 23 6.59 1.25 22.45
C ALA A 23 7.01 0.86 23.87
N LEU A 24 7.51 -0.37 24.07
CA LEU A 24 7.77 -0.93 25.41
C LEU A 24 9.26 -1.06 25.73
N GLY A 25 10.12 -1.03 24.72
CA GLY A 25 11.53 -1.43 24.83
C GLY A 25 11.70 -2.96 24.78
N HIS A 26 12.87 -3.39 24.29
CA HIS A 26 13.18 -4.81 24.06
C HIS A 26 12.97 -5.70 25.30
N GLU A 27 13.45 -5.29 26.48
CA GLU A 27 13.33 -6.10 27.70
C GLU A 27 11.88 -6.41 28.08
N ARG A 28 10.95 -5.48 27.82
CA ARG A 28 9.53 -5.67 28.14
C ARG A 28 8.80 -6.44 27.05
N ALA A 29 9.22 -6.28 25.79
CA ALA A 29 8.71 -7.10 24.69
C ALA A 29 9.13 -8.58 24.86
N ASP A 30 10.31 -8.86 25.40
CA ASP A 30 10.73 -10.22 25.73
C ASP A 30 9.81 -10.88 26.77
N LEU A 31 9.27 -10.12 27.73
CA LEU A 31 8.26 -10.64 28.67
C LEU A 31 6.96 -11.04 27.96
N VAL A 32 6.59 -10.31 26.89
CA VAL A 32 5.43 -10.66 26.06
C VAL A 32 5.71 -11.97 25.32
N LEU A 33 6.86 -12.09 24.67
CA LEU A 33 7.27 -13.31 23.95
C LEU A 33 7.36 -14.52 24.89
N ALA A 34 7.87 -14.34 26.11
CA ALA A 34 7.91 -15.39 27.12
C ALA A 34 6.51 -15.82 27.59
N ALA A 35 5.59 -14.87 27.76
CA ALA A 35 4.20 -15.16 28.10
C ALA A 35 3.48 -15.90 26.97
N LEU A 36 3.73 -15.52 25.70
CA LEU A 36 3.21 -16.22 24.53
C LEU A 36 3.78 -17.65 24.43
N GLY A 37 5.09 -17.84 24.63
CA GLY A 37 5.70 -19.16 24.69
C GLY A 37 5.09 -20.05 25.79
N SER A 38 4.79 -19.48 26.95
CA SER A 38 4.13 -20.19 28.05
C SER A 38 2.69 -20.60 27.70
N ARG A 39 1.94 -19.72 27.02
CA ARG A 39 0.59 -20.03 26.52
C ARG A 39 0.60 -21.12 25.47
N LEU A 40 1.58 -21.08 24.56
CA LEU A 40 1.77 -22.11 23.55
C LEU A 40 2.00 -23.47 24.20
N ALA A 41 2.89 -23.53 25.20
CA ALA A 41 3.18 -24.74 25.96
C ALA A 41 1.96 -25.30 26.71
N ALA A 42 1.09 -24.43 27.22
CA ALA A 42 -0.13 -24.85 27.92
C ALA A 42 -1.25 -25.30 26.97
N ALA A 43 -1.25 -24.85 25.72
CA ALA A 43 -2.32 -25.09 24.76
C ALA A 43 -2.23 -26.45 24.05
N PHE A 44 -1.03 -27.03 23.98
CA PHE A 44 -0.78 -28.26 23.23
C PHE A 44 -0.39 -29.43 24.13
N PRO A 45 -0.73 -30.67 23.74
CA PRO A 45 -0.39 -31.86 24.51
C PRO A 45 1.11 -32.17 24.46
N PRO A 46 1.65 -32.97 25.40
CA PRO A 46 3.09 -33.27 25.49
C PRO A 46 3.72 -33.95 24.28
N ASN A 47 2.90 -34.52 23.39
CA ASN A 47 3.33 -35.15 22.14
C ASN A 47 3.40 -34.17 20.94
N ALA A 48 3.03 -32.90 21.14
CA ALA A 48 3.30 -31.84 20.19
C ALA A 48 4.74 -31.33 20.35
N LEU A 49 5.41 -31.05 19.24
CA LEU A 49 6.70 -30.39 19.23
C LEU A 49 6.47 -28.88 19.09
N LEU A 50 6.92 -28.11 20.07
CA LEU A 50 6.78 -26.66 20.13
C LEU A 50 8.15 -26.01 19.95
N ALA A 51 8.22 -24.94 19.16
CA ALA A 51 9.45 -24.21 18.95
C ALA A 51 9.20 -22.70 18.77
N ARG A 52 10.21 -21.90 19.07
CA ARG A 52 10.35 -20.54 18.57
C ARG A 52 11.45 -20.58 17.52
N VAL A 53 11.09 -20.33 16.26
CA VAL A 53 11.96 -20.55 15.10
C VAL A 53 12.62 -19.26 14.60
N GLY A 54 12.08 -18.11 15.01
CA GLY A 54 12.59 -16.77 14.69
C GLY A 54 12.42 -15.77 15.84
N GLU A 55 12.53 -14.48 15.55
CA GLU A 55 12.37 -13.42 16.56
C GLU A 55 10.90 -13.31 17.03
N ASP A 56 9.95 -13.29 16.12
CA ASP A 56 8.50 -13.24 16.34
C ASP A 56 7.77 -14.55 15.98
N GLU A 57 8.50 -15.57 15.55
CA GLU A 57 7.91 -16.76 14.96
C GLU A 57 7.83 -17.95 15.92
N PHE A 58 6.63 -18.48 16.08
CA PHE A 58 6.32 -19.69 16.85
C PHE A 58 5.90 -20.82 15.92
N ALA A 59 6.34 -22.04 16.20
CA ALA A 59 6.01 -23.22 15.41
C ALA A 59 5.49 -24.37 16.29
N VAL A 60 4.53 -25.12 15.76
CA VAL A 60 3.95 -26.31 16.39
C VAL A 60 3.84 -27.43 15.36
N LEU A 61 4.43 -28.58 15.65
CA LEU A 61 4.20 -29.81 14.91
C LEU A 61 3.45 -30.80 15.80
N THR A 62 2.25 -31.18 15.40
CA THR A 62 1.37 -32.06 16.18
C THR A 62 0.63 -33.03 15.27
N PRO A 63 0.17 -34.20 15.76
CA PRO A 63 -0.82 -34.99 15.03
C PRO A 63 -2.04 -34.12 14.67
N ALA A 64 -2.56 -34.29 13.45
CA ALA A 64 -3.73 -33.56 12.99
C ALA A 64 -4.95 -33.90 13.87
N SER A 65 -5.67 -32.87 14.31
CA SER A 65 -6.78 -33.02 15.25
C SER A 65 -7.87 -31.97 14.99
N ARG A 66 -8.99 -32.06 15.71
CA ARG A 66 -10.04 -31.04 15.73
C ARG A 66 -10.30 -30.59 17.18
N PRO A 67 -10.28 -29.28 17.51
CA PRO A 67 -9.97 -28.15 16.62
C PRO A 67 -8.56 -28.23 16.02
N THR A 68 -8.34 -27.58 14.87
CA THR A 68 -7.05 -27.62 14.16
C THR A 68 -5.94 -27.01 15.03
N ALA A 69 -4.68 -27.34 14.74
CA ALA A 69 -3.57 -26.74 15.48
C ALA A 69 -3.53 -25.22 15.25
N ALA A 70 -3.90 -24.74 14.06
CA ALA A 70 -4.00 -23.30 13.77
C ALA A 70 -5.05 -22.60 14.63
N GLU A 71 -6.25 -23.19 14.77
CA GLU A 71 -7.31 -22.66 15.66
C GLU A 71 -6.89 -22.69 17.13
N THR A 72 -6.28 -23.79 17.58
CA THR A 72 -5.80 -23.95 18.96
C THR A 72 -4.74 -22.91 19.30
N LEU A 73 -3.75 -22.72 18.41
CA LEU A 73 -2.70 -21.72 18.56
C LEU A 73 -3.27 -20.31 18.62
N ARG A 74 -4.19 -19.98 17.71
CA ARG A 74 -4.87 -18.69 17.68
C ARG A 74 -5.62 -18.40 18.99
N GLN A 75 -6.46 -19.34 19.42
CA GLN A 75 -7.25 -19.20 20.64
C GLN A 75 -6.38 -19.03 21.88
N ALA A 76 -5.20 -19.66 21.92
CA ALA A 76 -4.28 -19.55 23.04
C ALA A 76 -3.50 -18.23 23.05
N LEU A 77 -2.97 -17.82 21.89
CA LEU A 77 -2.01 -16.73 21.82
C LEU A 77 -2.67 -15.36 21.65
N GLU A 78 -3.80 -15.24 20.95
CA GLU A 78 -4.48 -13.95 20.70
C GLU A 78 -5.30 -13.44 21.91
N GLN A 79 -5.22 -14.11 23.06
CA GLN A 79 -5.84 -13.62 24.29
C GLN A 79 -5.16 -12.32 24.77
N PRO A 80 -5.91 -11.35 25.31
CA PRO A 80 -5.30 -10.18 25.94
C PRO A 80 -4.33 -10.60 27.06
N LEU A 81 -3.21 -9.90 27.22
CA LEU A 81 -2.30 -10.07 28.35
C LEU A 81 -1.85 -8.72 28.88
N ARG A 82 -1.55 -8.68 30.18
CA ARG A 82 -1.03 -7.48 30.83
C ARG A 82 0.45 -7.66 31.17
N VAL A 83 1.30 -6.83 30.58
CA VAL A 83 2.76 -6.88 30.78
C VAL A 83 3.26 -5.48 31.10
N ALA A 84 4.03 -5.37 32.20
CA ALA A 84 4.60 -4.10 32.65
C ALA A 84 3.57 -2.94 32.77
N GLY A 85 2.32 -3.25 33.12
CA GLY A 85 1.24 -2.28 33.29
C GLY A 85 0.40 -2.00 32.03
N PHE A 86 0.83 -2.46 30.85
CA PHE A 86 0.15 -2.29 29.57
C PHE A 86 -0.74 -3.48 29.21
N ASP A 87 -1.93 -3.21 28.68
CA ASP A 87 -2.81 -4.23 28.09
C ASP A 87 -2.44 -4.44 26.62
N ILE A 88 -2.08 -5.68 26.28
CA ILE A 88 -1.55 -6.07 24.97
C ILE A 88 -2.52 -7.05 24.34
N HIS A 89 -2.88 -6.77 23.08
CA HIS A 89 -3.74 -7.61 22.24
C HIS A 89 -2.89 -8.15 21.07
N PRO A 90 -2.22 -9.29 21.25
CA PRO A 90 -1.40 -9.89 20.20
C PRO A 90 -2.29 -10.37 19.06
N THR A 91 -1.87 -10.13 17.83
CA THR A 91 -2.47 -10.70 16.62
C THR A 91 -1.42 -11.51 15.89
N LEU A 92 -1.84 -12.61 15.26
CA LEU A 92 -0.94 -13.54 14.60
C LEU A 92 -1.35 -13.76 13.14
N SER A 93 -0.33 -13.79 12.29
CA SER A 93 -0.44 -14.31 10.93
C SER A 93 -0.03 -15.78 10.96
N ILE A 94 -0.97 -16.69 10.68
CA ILE A 94 -0.80 -18.14 10.90
C ILE A 94 -0.79 -18.89 9.57
N GLY A 95 0.27 -19.66 9.31
CA GLY A 95 0.39 -20.61 8.21
C GLY A 95 0.32 -22.05 8.70
N ALA A 96 -0.49 -22.89 8.06
CA ALA A 96 -0.63 -24.31 8.43
C ALA A 96 -0.33 -25.24 7.25
N VAL A 97 0.36 -26.34 7.49
CA VAL A 97 0.70 -27.37 6.50
C VAL A 97 0.36 -28.74 7.06
N GLU A 98 -0.44 -29.50 6.32
CA GLU A 98 -0.65 -30.91 6.63
C GLU A 98 0.37 -31.80 5.92
N ALA A 99 0.90 -32.80 6.62
CA ALA A 99 1.80 -33.79 6.06
C ALA A 99 1.52 -35.19 6.61
N LEU A 100 1.70 -36.20 5.76
CA LEU A 100 1.69 -37.58 6.19
C LEU A 100 3.07 -37.95 6.76
N GLY A 101 3.10 -38.49 7.97
CA GLY A 101 4.30 -39.08 8.54
C GLY A 101 4.55 -40.51 8.04
N GLY A 102 5.79 -40.97 8.08
CA GLY A 102 6.23 -42.25 7.54
C GLY A 102 7.46 -42.13 6.64
N GLU A 103 7.79 -43.18 5.89
CA GLU A 103 8.96 -43.24 5.00
C GLU A 103 8.92 -42.19 3.88
N ASP A 104 7.72 -41.83 3.40
CA ASP A 104 7.50 -40.83 2.36
C ASP A 104 7.25 -39.40 2.91
N ALA A 105 7.56 -39.16 4.19
CA ALA A 105 7.36 -37.84 4.78
C ALA A 105 8.26 -36.79 4.10
N PRO A 106 7.74 -35.58 3.83
CA PRO A 106 8.56 -34.50 3.28
C PRO A 106 9.72 -34.15 4.21
N GLU A 107 10.84 -33.72 3.61
CA GLU A 107 11.99 -33.23 4.37
C GLU A 107 11.59 -32.07 5.29
N ALA A 108 12.23 -31.97 6.45
CA ALA A 108 11.89 -30.96 7.46
C ALA A 108 12.03 -29.52 6.95
N THR A 109 13.07 -29.26 6.15
CA THR A 109 13.32 -27.97 5.48
C THR A 109 12.20 -27.60 4.52
N GLU A 110 11.74 -28.55 3.72
CA GLU A 110 10.64 -28.35 2.78
C GLU A 110 9.31 -28.14 3.50
N LEU A 111 9.06 -28.88 4.59
CA LEU A 111 7.85 -28.70 5.39
C LEU A 111 7.80 -27.31 6.04
N LEU A 112 8.93 -26.84 6.58
CA LEU A 112 9.04 -25.50 7.17
C LEU A 112 8.84 -24.41 6.12
N ARG A 113 9.50 -24.53 4.95
CA ARG A 113 9.34 -23.61 3.82
C ARG A 113 7.86 -23.48 3.39
N ARG A 114 7.12 -24.59 3.35
CA ARG A 114 5.67 -24.57 3.02
C ARG A 114 4.86 -23.80 4.06
N ALA A 115 5.21 -23.92 5.33
CA ALA A 115 4.51 -23.23 6.41
C ALA A 115 4.79 -21.72 6.37
N GLU A 116 6.04 -21.31 6.12
CA GLU A 116 6.42 -19.92 5.91
C GLU A 116 5.67 -19.28 4.72
N LEU A 117 5.56 -19.99 3.59
CA LEU A 117 4.76 -19.51 2.45
C LEU A 117 3.28 -19.30 2.82
N ALA A 118 2.72 -20.15 3.67
CA ALA A 118 1.36 -19.99 4.15
C ALA A 118 1.22 -18.81 5.12
N VAL A 119 2.22 -18.55 5.99
CA VAL A 119 2.25 -17.35 6.84
C VAL A 119 2.26 -16.08 5.99
N GLU A 120 3.09 -16.02 4.95
CA GLU A 120 3.19 -14.86 4.08
C GLU A 120 1.86 -14.58 3.34
N ALA A 121 1.18 -15.65 2.92
CA ALA A 121 -0.15 -15.54 2.33
C ALA A 121 -1.22 -15.08 3.34
N ALA A 122 -1.09 -15.48 4.61
CA ALA A 122 -1.95 -15.01 5.68
C ALA A 122 -1.76 -13.50 5.91
N LYS A 123 -0.52 -12.98 5.83
CA LYS A 123 -0.22 -11.55 5.92
C LYS A 123 -0.84 -10.75 4.77
N GLY A 124 -0.80 -11.29 3.55
CA GLY A 124 -1.33 -10.63 2.34
C GLY A 124 -2.85 -10.43 2.30
N ASN A 125 -3.62 -11.27 3.01
CA ASN A 125 -5.10 -11.19 3.06
C ASN A 125 -5.63 -10.26 4.17
N GLY A 126 -4.74 -9.52 4.85
CA GLY A 126 -5.04 -8.69 6.01
C GLY A 126 -4.46 -9.28 7.30
N ARG A 127 -3.86 -8.42 8.12
CA ARG A 127 -3.21 -8.80 9.39
C ARG A 127 -4.22 -9.47 10.35
N GLY A 128 -3.80 -10.55 11.02
CA GLY A 128 -4.67 -11.41 11.82
C GLY A 128 -5.34 -12.57 11.04
N GLY A 129 -4.95 -12.83 9.80
CA GLY A 129 -5.45 -13.95 8.99
C GLY A 129 -4.81 -15.31 9.34
N ALA A 130 -5.48 -16.40 8.97
CA ALA A 130 -4.91 -17.75 8.92
C ALA A 130 -5.01 -18.27 7.48
N ALA A 131 -3.94 -18.90 6.97
CA ALA A 131 -3.94 -19.53 5.66
C ALA A 131 -3.39 -20.96 5.76
N ALA A 132 -4.09 -21.91 5.14
CA ALA A 132 -3.57 -23.25 4.95
C ALA A 132 -2.75 -23.30 3.66
N TYR A 133 -1.60 -23.95 3.71
CA TYR A 133 -0.77 -24.22 2.55
C TYR A 133 -1.55 -25.05 1.52
N GLY A 134 -1.52 -24.62 0.27
CA GLY A 134 -2.12 -25.31 -0.88
C GLY A 134 -1.29 -25.10 -2.14
N ARG A 135 -1.53 -25.91 -3.19
CA ARG A 135 -0.79 -25.82 -4.47
C ARG A 135 -0.82 -24.42 -5.12
N SER A 136 -1.81 -23.58 -4.81
CA SER A 136 -1.87 -22.18 -5.22
C SER A 136 -0.77 -21.32 -4.59
N LEU A 137 -0.46 -21.54 -3.30
CA LEU A 137 0.53 -20.74 -2.55
C LEU A 137 1.97 -21.00 -2.99
N GLU A 138 2.26 -22.23 -3.41
CA GLU A 138 3.55 -22.59 -3.97
C GLU A 138 3.77 -21.98 -5.36
N SER A 139 2.70 -21.88 -6.15
CA SER A 139 2.68 -21.13 -7.41
C SER A 139 2.84 -19.62 -7.16
N ASP A 140 2.23 -19.08 -6.10
CA ASP A 140 2.25 -17.63 -5.79
C ASP A 140 3.63 -17.15 -5.30
N GLY A 141 4.34 -17.93 -4.48
CA GLY A 141 5.69 -17.59 -4.01
C GLY A 141 6.75 -17.59 -5.12
N LEU A 142 6.75 -18.63 -5.99
CA LEU A 142 7.61 -18.66 -7.19
C LEU A 142 7.20 -17.60 -8.22
N SER A 143 5.90 -17.31 -8.30
CA SER A 143 5.34 -16.23 -9.12
C SER A 143 5.81 -14.85 -8.66
N ARG A 144 5.93 -14.60 -7.35
CA ARG A 144 6.41 -13.32 -6.77
C ARG A 144 7.90 -13.09 -7.05
N LEU A 145 8.76 -14.07 -6.79
CA LEU A 145 10.20 -14.00 -7.11
C LEU A 145 10.45 -13.77 -8.61
N ALA A 146 9.67 -14.46 -9.47
CA ALA A 146 9.73 -14.22 -10.91
C ALA A 146 9.31 -12.79 -11.29
N LEU A 147 8.29 -12.25 -10.61
CA LEU A 147 7.79 -10.91 -10.84
C LEU A 147 8.81 -9.85 -10.39
N GLU A 148 9.47 -10.02 -9.25
CA GLU A 148 10.57 -9.14 -8.80
C GLU A 148 11.73 -9.12 -9.79
N SER A 149 12.13 -10.29 -10.29
CA SER A 149 13.18 -10.40 -11.31
C SER A 149 12.78 -9.69 -12.60
N ASP A 150 11.54 -9.86 -13.05
CA ASP A 150 11.02 -9.20 -14.26
C ASP A 150 10.96 -7.67 -14.06
N LEU A 151 10.53 -7.21 -12.89
CA LEU A 151 10.33 -5.81 -12.53
C LEU A 151 11.63 -5.00 -12.57
N ARG A 152 12.74 -5.57 -12.07
CA ARG A 152 14.07 -4.91 -12.06
C ARG A 152 14.52 -4.47 -13.47
N GLY A 153 14.09 -5.18 -14.52
CA GLY A 153 14.37 -4.78 -15.90
C GLY A 153 13.19 -4.14 -16.64
N ALA A 154 11.99 -4.13 -16.07
CA ALA A 154 10.78 -3.65 -16.73
C ALA A 154 10.83 -2.15 -17.04
N MET A 155 11.44 -1.35 -16.15
CA MET A 155 11.62 0.09 -16.35
C MET A 155 12.53 0.38 -17.54
N GLY A 156 13.70 -0.27 -17.61
CA GLY A 156 14.63 -0.14 -18.74
C GLY A 156 14.09 -0.67 -20.07
N ARG A 157 13.13 -1.61 -20.03
CA ARG A 157 12.46 -2.16 -21.22
C ARG A 157 11.21 -1.37 -21.67
N ASN A 158 10.88 -0.26 -21.02
CA ASN A 158 9.65 0.52 -21.27
C ASN A 158 8.36 -0.33 -21.18
N GLU A 159 8.34 -1.31 -20.28
CA GLU A 159 7.16 -2.15 -20.06
C GLU A 159 6.15 -1.47 -19.12
N ILE A 160 6.64 -0.61 -18.22
CA ILE A 160 5.80 0.22 -17.36
C ILE A 160 5.51 1.53 -18.08
N VAL A 161 4.22 1.81 -18.28
CA VAL A 161 3.74 2.94 -19.08
C VAL A 161 2.56 3.64 -18.40
N PRO A 162 2.35 4.95 -18.64
CA PRO A 162 1.19 5.66 -18.17
C PRO A 162 -0.05 5.30 -18.99
N PHE A 163 -1.12 4.99 -18.28
CA PHE A 163 -2.48 5.09 -18.79
C PHE A 163 -3.08 6.40 -18.26
N TYR A 164 -4.00 6.98 -19.01
CA TYR A 164 -4.50 8.32 -18.73
C TYR A 164 -5.99 8.29 -18.42
N GLN A 165 -6.33 8.62 -17.19
CA GLN A 165 -7.73 8.75 -16.75
C GLN A 165 -8.17 10.21 -16.92
N PRO A 166 -9.25 10.50 -17.66
CA PRO A 166 -9.67 11.89 -17.90
C PRO A 166 -10.25 12.54 -16.65
N ILE A 167 -9.87 13.81 -16.43
CA ILE A 167 -10.46 14.70 -15.43
C ILE A 167 -11.36 15.69 -16.17
N VAL A 168 -12.63 15.76 -15.79
CA VAL A 168 -13.65 16.57 -16.48
C VAL A 168 -14.24 17.65 -15.58
N ARG A 169 -14.48 18.84 -16.14
CA ARG A 169 -15.12 19.94 -15.44
C ARG A 169 -16.63 19.70 -15.40
N LEU A 170 -17.18 19.42 -14.22
CA LEU A 170 -18.60 19.09 -14.05
C LEU A 170 -19.57 20.16 -14.58
N SER A 171 -19.21 21.45 -14.47
CA SER A 171 -20.08 22.56 -14.90
C SER A 171 -20.23 22.67 -16.43
N THR A 172 -19.30 22.12 -17.20
CA THR A 172 -19.27 22.28 -18.67
C THR A 172 -19.19 20.96 -19.42
N GLY A 173 -18.81 19.86 -18.75
CA GLY A 173 -18.44 18.59 -19.38
C GLY A 173 -17.10 18.63 -20.13
N ALA A 174 -16.38 19.76 -20.12
CA ALA A 174 -15.11 19.88 -20.82
C ALA A 174 -14.01 19.06 -20.14
N LEU A 175 -13.11 18.50 -20.96
CA LEU A 175 -11.90 17.85 -20.47
C LEU A 175 -10.95 18.89 -19.87
N SER A 176 -10.55 18.70 -18.61
CA SER A 176 -9.62 19.56 -17.88
C SER A 176 -8.17 19.04 -17.98
N GLY A 177 -8.01 17.72 -17.99
CA GLY A 177 -6.70 17.09 -17.99
C GLY A 177 -6.81 15.59 -17.82
N PHE A 178 -5.69 14.98 -17.45
CA PHE A 178 -5.61 13.55 -17.19
C PHE A 178 -4.81 13.24 -15.93
N GLU A 179 -5.15 12.18 -15.24
CA GLU A 179 -4.29 11.55 -14.25
C GLU A 179 -3.49 10.41 -14.92
N ALA A 180 -2.18 10.40 -14.74
CA ALA A 180 -1.29 9.37 -15.27
C ALA A 180 -1.13 8.23 -14.26
N LEU A 181 -1.70 7.07 -14.60
CA LEU A 181 -1.70 5.88 -13.77
C LEU A 181 -0.75 4.83 -14.36
N ALA A 182 0.18 4.35 -13.55
CA ALA A 182 1.13 3.32 -13.99
C ALA A 182 0.40 2.03 -14.39
N ARG A 183 0.84 1.41 -15.49
CA ARG A 183 0.44 0.07 -15.90
C ARG A 183 1.64 -0.68 -16.40
N TRP A 184 1.78 -1.95 -16.03
CA TRP A 184 2.88 -2.77 -16.49
C TRP A 184 2.40 -3.73 -17.57
N ARG A 185 2.88 -3.52 -18.80
CA ARG A 185 2.69 -4.42 -19.94
C ARG A 185 3.67 -5.59 -19.83
N HIS A 186 3.35 -6.54 -18.98
CA HIS A 186 4.18 -7.70 -18.72
C HIS A 186 4.15 -8.69 -19.91
N PRO A 187 5.29 -9.16 -20.44
CA PRO A 187 5.35 -9.99 -21.65
C PRO A 187 4.53 -11.29 -21.57
N ARG A 188 4.54 -11.94 -20.39
CA ARG A 188 3.82 -13.20 -20.13
C ARG A 188 2.45 -13.05 -19.47
N ARG A 189 2.27 -12.07 -18.57
CA ARG A 189 1.07 -11.91 -17.76
C ARG A 189 0.06 -10.90 -18.33
N GLY A 190 0.41 -10.23 -19.43
CA GLY A 190 -0.42 -9.19 -20.00
C GLY A 190 -0.35 -7.89 -19.20
N LEU A 191 -1.47 -7.17 -19.12
CA LEU A 191 -1.52 -5.88 -18.45
C LEU A 191 -1.72 -6.06 -16.94
N LEU A 192 -0.75 -5.63 -16.14
CA LEU A 192 -0.82 -5.61 -14.69
C LEU A 192 -1.21 -4.22 -14.17
N THR A 193 -2.08 -4.20 -13.16
CA THR A 193 -2.54 -2.99 -12.47
C THR A 193 -1.59 -2.61 -11.32
N PRO A 194 -1.60 -1.34 -10.87
CA PRO A 194 -0.75 -0.86 -9.78
C PRO A 194 -0.71 -1.76 -8.55
N ASP A 195 -1.88 -2.23 -8.08
CA ASP A 195 -1.99 -3.08 -6.89
C ASP A 195 -1.20 -4.39 -6.98
N GLN A 196 -0.86 -4.83 -8.19
CA GLN A 196 -0.14 -6.07 -8.44
C GLN A 196 1.38 -5.91 -8.44
N PHE A 197 1.92 -4.69 -8.54
CA PHE A 197 3.37 -4.48 -8.66
C PHE A 197 3.94 -3.29 -7.88
N LEU A 198 3.14 -2.28 -7.51
CA LEU A 198 3.61 -1.17 -6.69
C LEU A 198 4.14 -1.61 -5.31
N PRO A 199 3.51 -2.58 -4.60
CA PRO A 199 4.08 -3.09 -3.35
C PRO A 199 5.50 -3.65 -3.54
N LEU A 200 5.75 -4.35 -4.66
CA LEU A 200 7.08 -4.85 -4.99
C LEU A 200 8.05 -3.73 -5.35
N CYS A 201 7.61 -2.69 -6.07
CA CYS A 201 8.44 -1.51 -6.31
C CYS A 201 8.87 -0.85 -4.99
N GLU A 202 8.00 -0.77 -3.99
CA GLU A 202 8.30 -0.22 -2.67
C GLU A 202 9.31 -1.08 -1.92
N GLU A 203 9.06 -2.40 -1.81
CA GLU A 203 9.97 -3.36 -1.16
C GLU A 203 11.36 -3.39 -1.80
N MET A 204 11.43 -3.21 -3.13
CA MET A 204 12.69 -3.20 -3.89
C MET A 204 13.36 -1.81 -3.93
N GLY A 205 12.75 -0.78 -3.36
CA GLY A 205 13.28 0.59 -3.37
C GLY A 205 13.25 1.28 -4.74
N LEU A 206 12.38 0.84 -5.65
CA LEU A 206 12.27 1.33 -7.02
C LEU A 206 11.27 2.48 -7.21
N MET A 207 10.57 2.91 -6.15
CA MET A 207 9.52 3.95 -6.26
C MET A 207 10.05 5.28 -6.80
N SER A 208 11.26 5.67 -6.41
CA SER A 208 11.89 6.90 -6.92
C SER A 208 12.17 6.81 -8.43
N GLU A 209 12.63 5.66 -8.93
CA GLU A 209 12.89 5.46 -10.36
C GLU A 209 11.57 5.44 -11.16
N LEU A 210 10.56 4.77 -10.60
CA LEU A 210 9.21 4.73 -11.16
C LEU A 210 8.62 6.12 -11.30
N GLY A 211 8.66 6.93 -10.24
CA GLY A 211 8.12 8.30 -10.24
C GLY A 211 8.82 9.21 -11.26
N ALA A 212 10.16 9.17 -11.34
CA ALA A 212 10.92 9.89 -12.38
C ALA A 212 10.48 9.50 -13.81
N MET A 213 10.37 8.20 -14.06
CA MET A 213 9.94 7.68 -15.36
C MET A 213 8.52 8.13 -15.69
N MET A 214 7.58 8.01 -14.74
CA MET A 214 6.18 8.38 -14.92
C MET A 214 6.02 9.87 -15.19
N MET A 215 6.70 10.74 -14.43
CA MET A 215 6.72 12.19 -14.67
C MET A 215 7.26 12.52 -16.06
N ARG A 216 8.38 11.91 -16.45
CA ARG A 216 8.99 12.16 -17.76
C ARG A 216 8.06 11.73 -18.90
N GLN A 217 7.51 10.52 -18.85
CA GLN A 217 6.62 10.00 -19.89
C GLN A 217 5.31 10.82 -19.95
N ALA A 218 4.71 11.15 -18.81
CA ALA A 218 3.50 11.99 -18.74
C ALA A 218 3.73 13.38 -19.31
N GLY A 219 4.83 14.06 -18.93
CA GLY A 219 5.16 15.39 -19.44
C GLY A 219 5.39 15.40 -20.95
N HIS A 220 6.14 14.43 -21.48
CA HIS A 220 6.37 14.30 -22.93
C HIS A 220 5.07 14.04 -23.70
N GLN A 221 4.19 13.18 -23.16
CA GLN A 221 2.91 12.88 -23.79
C GLN A 221 1.97 14.08 -23.79
N LEU A 222 1.91 14.85 -22.69
CA LEU A 222 1.12 16.07 -22.64
C LEU A 222 1.62 17.11 -23.65
N ALA A 223 2.95 17.30 -23.74
CA ALA A 223 3.54 18.21 -24.70
C ALA A 223 3.22 17.82 -26.14
N LYS A 224 3.24 16.51 -26.44
CA LYS A 224 2.78 15.99 -27.74
C LYS A 224 1.32 16.34 -28.00
N TRP A 225 0.40 16.07 -27.06
CA TRP A 225 -1.01 16.40 -27.23
C TRP A 225 -1.25 17.90 -27.46
N ARG A 226 -0.56 18.77 -26.71
CA ARG A 226 -0.69 20.23 -26.86
C ARG A 226 -0.17 20.75 -28.20
N ARG A 227 0.84 20.09 -28.79
CA ARG A 227 1.33 20.41 -30.13
C ARG A 227 0.39 19.92 -31.22
N ASP A 228 -0.09 18.69 -31.10
CA ASP A 228 -0.86 18.01 -32.15
C ASP A 228 -2.34 18.46 -32.16
N HIS A 229 -2.85 19.00 -31.05
CA HIS A 229 -4.25 19.42 -30.90
C HIS A 229 -4.38 20.81 -30.29
N HIS A 230 -4.86 21.79 -31.07
CA HIS A 230 -5.08 23.16 -30.58
C HIS A 230 -6.03 23.24 -29.38
N ALA A 231 -7.06 22.38 -29.33
CA ALA A 231 -8.01 22.31 -28.21
C ALA A 231 -7.38 21.76 -26.92
N ALA A 232 -6.19 21.15 -26.99
CA ALA A 232 -5.47 20.66 -25.82
C ALA A 232 -4.68 21.77 -25.09
N GLY A 233 -4.77 23.01 -25.56
CA GLY A 233 -3.96 24.15 -25.10
C GLY A 233 -4.05 24.47 -23.61
N GLU A 234 -5.02 23.94 -22.87
CA GLU A 234 -5.16 24.12 -21.40
C GLU A 234 -5.04 22.80 -20.62
N LEU A 235 -4.84 21.66 -21.28
CA LEU A 235 -4.82 20.36 -20.61
C LEU A 235 -3.65 20.25 -19.65
N THR A 236 -3.94 19.64 -18.51
CA THR A 236 -2.97 19.26 -17.49
C THR A 236 -2.77 17.75 -17.46
N VAL A 237 -1.64 17.31 -16.91
CA VAL A 237 -1.42 15.90 -16.56
C VAL A 237 -0.96 15.81 -15.11
N ALA A 238 -1.64 15.00 -14.32
CA ALA A 238 -1.32 14.76 -12.93
C ALA A 238 -0.52 13.47 -12.76
N VAL A 239 0.48 13.48 -11.88
CA VAL A 239 1.33 12.33 -11.57
C VAL A 239 1.43 12.20 -10.06
N ASN A 240 1.12 11.02 -9.55
CA ASN A 240 1.24 10.67 -8.14
C ASN A 240 2.71 10.60 -7.71
N LEU A 241 3.04 11.27 -6.60
CA LEU A 241 4.30 11.08 -5.90
C LEU A 241 4.18 9.95 -4.89
N SER A 242 5.17 9.07 -4.90
CA SER A 242 5.23 7.94 -3.99
C SER A 242 5.56 8.39 -2.57
N THR A 243 5.27 7.55 -1.57
CA THR A 243 5.63 7.82 -0.18
C THR A 243 7.12 8.11 -0.02
N GLY A 244 7.43 9.25 0.61
CA GLY A 244 8.81 9.73 0.78
C GLY A 244 9.47 10.34 -0.47
N GLU A 245 8.85 10.29 -1.66
CA GLU A 245 9.41 10.86 -2.89
C GLU A 245 9.51 12.39 -2.84
N ILE A 246 8.66 13.03 -2.02
CA ILE A 246 8.75 14.47 -1.73
C ILE A 246 10.13 14.86 -1.16
N ASP A 247 10.84 13.95 -0.49
CA ASP A 247 12.17 14.22 0.06
C ASP A 247 13.31 13.91 -0.91
N ARG A 248 13.00 13.43 -2.11
CA ARG A 248 14.01 13.01 -3.09
C ARG A 248 14.80 14.23 -3.57
N PRO A 249 16.14 14.25 -3.43
CA PRO A 249 16.96 15.42 -3.77
C PRO A 249 16.77 15.92 -5.20
N ASP A 250 16.57 15.00 -6.14
CA ASP A 250 16.47 15.30 -7.58
C ASP A 250 15.04 15.58 -8.07
N LEU A 251 14.04 15.65 -7.19
CA LEU A 251 12.65 15.88 -7.61
C LEU A 251 12.46 17.23 -8.31
N VAL A 252 13.02 18.29 -7.74
CA VAL A 252 12.91 19.65 -8.32
C VAL A 252 13.69 19.77 -9.64
N SER A 253 14.85 19.12 -9.74
CA SER A 253 15.66 19.12 -10.95
C SER A 253 14.97 18.32 -12.07
N ASP A 254 14.30 17.22 -11.76
CA ASP A 254 13.49 16.45 -12.71
C ASP A 254 12.36 17.28 -13.32
N VAL A 255 11.56 17.97 -12.48
CA VAL A 255 10.48 18.85 -12.95
C VAL A 255 11.05 19.95 -13.87
N THR A 256 12.16 20.56 -13.47
CA THR A 256 12.83 21.60 -14.25
C THR A 256 13.33 21.08 -15.59
N ALA A 257 13.92 19.89 -15.60
CA ALA A 257 14.42 19.23 -16.81
C ALA A 257 13.27 18.90 -17.76
N ILE A 258 12.20 18.27 -17.27
CA ILE A 258 11.00 17.94 -18.07
C ILE A 258 10.41 19.21 -18.67
N ARG A 259 10.24 20.28 -17.90
CA ARG A 259 9.71 21.55 -18.41
C ARG A 259 10.57 22.13 -19.53
N ARG A 260 11.90 22.12 -19.34
CA ARG A 260 12.86 22.59 -20.34
C ARG A 260 12.85 21.75 -21.62
N GLU A 261 12.79 20.42 -21.49
CA GLU A 261 12.79 19.47 -22.62
C GLU A 261 11.49 19.55 -23.44
N THR A 262 10.36 19.74 -22.74
CA THR A 262 9.03 19.65 -23.35
C THR A 262 8.45 21.00 -23.77
N GLY A 263 8.91 22.10 -23.18
CA GLY A 263 8.33 23.43 -23.36
C GLY A 263 6.95 23.60 -22.70
N LEU A 264 6.57 22.70 -21.78
CA LEU A 264 5.30 22.80 -21.07
C LEU A 264 5.22 24.12 -20.29
N PRO A 265 4.05 24.80 -20.30
CA PRO A 265 3.86 25.98 -19.48
C PRO A 265 3.79 25.59 -17.99
N PRO A 266 4.10 26.52 -17.08
CA PRO A 266 3.91 26.32 -15.65
C PRO A 266 2.49 25.83 -15.33
N GLY A 267 2.36 24.88 -14.41
CA GLY A 267 1.10 24.28 -13.98
C GLY A 267 0.58 23.15 -14.87
N ALA A 268 1.16 22.92 -16.05
CA ALA A 268 0.71 21.86 -16.95
C ALA A 268 1.01 20.44 -16.41
N LEU A 269 2.14 20.28 -15.71
CA LEU A 269 2.47 19.07 -14.96
C LEU A 269 2.03 19.30 -13.50
N LYS A 270 1.06 18.52 -13.05
CA LYS A 270 0.53 18.54 -11.68
C LYS A 270 1.11 17.35 -10.92
N LEU A 271 1.61 17.59 -9.71
CA LEU A 271 2.13 16.55 -8.83
C LEU A 271 1.14 16.33 -7.70
N GLU A 272 0.73 15.08 -7.51
CA GLU A 272 -0.23 14.69 -6.46
C GLU A 272 0.53 14.14 -5.28
N VAL A 273 0.25 14.67 -4.09
CA VAL A 273 0.92 14.27 -2.85
C VAL A 273 -0.14 13.88 -1.85
N THR A 274 0.03 12.74 -1.20
CA THR A 274 -0.92 12.29 -0.18
C THR A 274 -0.86 13.18 1.06
N GLU A 275 -2.01 13.28 1.75
CA GLU A 275 -2.10 13.94 3.04
C GLU A 275 -1.09 13.39 4.06
N GLY A 276 -0.93 12.06 4.11
CA GLY A 276 -0.03 11.39 5.05
C GLY A 276 1.44 11.78 4.84
N ASP A 277 1.88 11.90 3.59
CA ASP A 277 3.25 12.27 3.25
C ASP A 277 3.60 13.69 3.69
N VAL A 278 2.67 14.62 3.49
CA VAL A 278 2.82 16.02 3.90
C VAL A 278 2.87 16.13 5.42
N MET A 279 1.99 15.40 6.12
CA MET A 279 1.84 15.54 7.57
C MET A 279 2.98 14.89 8.38
N ARG A 280 3.85 14.09 7.74
CA ARG A 280 5.05 13.52 8.38
C ARG A 280 6.07 14.58 8.78
N ASP A 281 6.28 15.59 7.94
CA ASP A 281 7.13 16.76 8.23
C ASP A 281 6.61 17.98 7.45
N PRO A 282 5.60 18.69 7.99
CA PRO A 282 4.92 19.78 7.27
C PRO A 282 5.82 20.96 6.92
N ASP A 283 6.79 21.29 7.79
CA ASP A 283 7.68 22.44 7.59
C ASP A 283 8.67 22.16 6.45
N ARG A 284 9.20 20.92 6.39
CA ARG A 284 10.02 20.48 5.27
C ARG A 284 9.22 20.34 3.98
N ALA A 285 8.01 19.78 4.04
CA ALA A 285 7.12 19.67 2.89
C ALA A 285 6.82 21.06 2.30
N ALA A 286 6.55 22.07 3.13
CA ALA A 286 6.33 23.44 2.68
C ALA A 286 7.51 23.99 1.85
N ILE A 287 8.75 23.74 2.29
CA ILE A 287 9.96 24.17 1.57
C ILE A 287 10.05 23.48 0.20
N VAL A 288 9.85 22.16 0.14
CA VAL A 288 9.98 21.42 -1.11
C VAL A 288 8.85 21.77 -2.09
N LEU A 289 7.61 21.81 -1.61
CA LEU A 289 6.45 22.20 -2.42
C LEU A 289 6.61 23.62 -2.98
N GLY A 290 7.15 24.55 -2.19
CA GLY A 290 7.52 25.88 -2.67
C GLY A 290 8.50 25.83 -3.86
N LYS A 291 9.58 25.05 -3.72
CA LYS A 291 10.56 24.87 -4.82
C LYS A 291 9.98 24.19 -6.06
N LEU A 292 9.05 23.25 -5.89
CA LEU A 292 8.37 22.59 -7.01
C LEU A 292 7.47 23.57 -7.77
N ARG A 293 6.76 24.44 -7.04
CA ARG A 293 5.96 25.51 -7.63
C ARG A 293 6.83 26.54 -8.36
N GLU A 294 7.97 26.91 -7.80
CA GLU A 294 8.97 27.76 -8.48
C GLU A 294 9.54 27.08 -9.74
N ALA A 295 9.70 25.75 -9.71
CA ALA A 295 10.01 24.93 -10.87
C ALA A 295 8.82 24.75 -11.83
N GLY A 296 7.68 25.39 -11.59
CA GLY A 296 6.53 25.44 -12.49
C GLY A 296 5.63 24.21 -12.45
N ALA A 297 5.71 23.36 -11.44
CA ALA A 297 4.70 22.33 -11.21
C ALA A 297 3.43 22.94 -10.57
N ALA A 298 2.27 22.39 -10.91
CA ALA A 298 1.07 22.48 -10.08
C ALA A 298 1.11 21.38 -9.00
N LEU A 299 0.40 21.57 -7.91
CA LEU A 299 0.40 20.71 -6.74
C LEU A 299 -1.03 20.38 -6.32
N ALA A 300 -1.33 19.09 -6.24
CA ALA A 300 -2.57 18.56 -5.69
C ALA A 300 -2.32 17.84 -4.37
N LEU A 301 -3.22 18.05 -3.42
CA LEU A 301 -3.31 17.23 -2.21
C LEU A 301 -4.29 16.09 -2.47
N ASP A 302 -3.80 14.86 -2.35
CA ASP A 302 -4.56 13.64 -2.58
C ASP A 302 -5.06 12.97 -1.30
N ASP A 303 -6.07 12.12 -1.44
CA ASP A 303 -6.74 11.36 -0.37
C ASP A 303 -7.26 12.24 0.79
N PHE A 304 -7.68 13.48 0.50
CA PHE A 304 -8.05 14.43 1.55
C PHE A 304 -9.26 13.95 2.36
N GLY A 305 -9.11 13.97 3.68
CA GLY A 305 -10.16 13.59 4.64
C GLY A 305 -10.06 12.15 5.15
N THR A 306 -9.06 11.39 4.69
CA THR A 306 -8.73 10.06 5.24
C THR A 306 -7.80 10.14 6.45
N GLY A 307 -7.13 11.29 6.65
CA GLY A 307 -6.19 11.55 7.74
C GLY A 307 -6.58 12.68 8.69
N PHE A 308 -5.65 13.04 9.59
CA PHE A 308 -5.79 14.15 10.55
C PHE A 308 -5.09 15.41 10.04
N SER A 309 -5.56 15.99 8.94
CA SER A 309 -5.08 17.29 8.49
C SER A 309 -5.41 18.36 9.51
N SER A 310 -4.39 19.08 9.98
CA SER A 310 -4.66 20.39 10.56
C SER A 310 -4.97 21.33 9.40
N LEU A 311 -6.20 21.84 9.33
CA LEU A 311 -6.59 22.92 8.41
C LEU A 311 -5.61 24.09 8.42
N SER A 312 -4.91 24.30 9.54
CA SER A 312 -3.86 25.32 9.69
C SER A 312 -2.62 25.09 8.81
N TYR A 313 -2.32 23.85 8.41
CA TYR A 313 -1.23 23.56 7.48
C TYR A 313 -1.67 23.72 6.04
N LEU A 314 -2.91 23.32 5.71
CA LEU A 314 -3.43 23.46 4.35
C LEU A 314 -3.35 24.90 3.85
N THR A 315 -3.66 25.88 4.69
CA THR A 315 -3.58 27.31 4.34
C THR A 315 -2.16 27.85 4.14
N ARG A 316 -1.13 27.11 4.57
CA ARG A 316 0.29 27.50 4.45
C ARG A 316 0.99 26.79 3.29
N LEU A 317 0.41 25.74 2.75
CA LEU A 317 1.02 24.92 1.71
C LEU A 317 0.58 25.41 0.33
N PRO A 318 1.48 25.41 -0.67
CA PRO A 318 1.22 26.06 -1.95
C PRO A 318 0.42 25.18 -2.93
N PHE A 319 -0.55 24.41 -2.43
CA PHE A 319 -1.45 23.61 -3.24
C PHE A 319 -2.37 24.48 -4.09
N ASP A 320 -2.76 23.98 -5.26
CA ASP A 320 -3.79 24.55 -6.13
C ASP A 320 -5.00 23.64 -6.27
N THR A 321 -4.87 22.36 -5.89
CA THR A 321 -5.92 21.35 -6.06
C THR A 321 -6.10 20.53 -4.78
N LEU A 322 -7.36 20.27 -4.43
CA LEU A 322 -7.77 19.28 -3.43
C LEU A 322 -8.49 18.12 -4.12
N LYS A 323 -8.05 16.89 -3.87
CA LYS A 323 -8.74 15.69 -4.35
C LYS A 323 -9.51 15.06 -3.20
N ILE A 324 -10.81 14.81 -3.43
CA ILE A 324 -11.68 14.11 -2.49
C ILE A 324 -11.56 12.62 -2.74
N ASP A 325 -11.16 11.87 -1.71
CA ASP A 325 -11.00 10.42 -1.77
C ASP A 325 -12.28 9.73 -2.27
N ARG A 326 -12.09 8.75 -3.16
CA ARG A 326 -13.14 7.94 -3.79
C ARG A 326 -14.11 7.29 -2.79
N TYR A 327 -13.67 6.97 -1.57
CA TYR A 327 -14.49 6.40 -0.52
C TYR A 327 -15.68 7.32 -0.21
N PHE A 328 -15.42 8.60 0.06
CA PHE A 328 -16.49 9.55 0.41
C PHE A 328 -17.44 9.80 -0.76
N VAL A 329 -16.91 9.88 -1.98
CA VAL A 329 -17.71 10.07 -3.20
C VAL A 329 -18.62 8.86 -3.47
N ARG A 330 -18.12 7.63 -3.27
CA ARG A 330 -18.92 6.41 -3.48
C ARG A 330 -20.00 6.23 -2.40
N THR A 331 -19.70 6.58 -1.14
CA THR A 331 -20.63 6.38 -0.03
C THR A 331 -21.62 7.53 0.17
N MET A 332 -21.45 8.69 -0.48
CA MET A 332 -22.36 9.84 -0.30
C MET A 332 -23.82 9.55 -0.71
N ALA A 333 -24.07 8.55 -1.57
CA ALA A 333 -25.44 8.16 -1.92
C ALA A 333 -26.20 7.49 -0.76
N THR A 334 -25.48 6.90 0.20
CA THR A 334 -26.06 6.07 1.27
C THR A 334 -25.66 6.49 2.68
N ASN A 335 -24.71 7.41 2.83
CA ASN A 335 -24.16 7.84 4.11
C ASN A 335 -24.16 9.38 4.21
N GLU A 336 -25.02 9.91 5.09
CA GLU A 336 -25.11 11.36 5.36
C GLU A 336 -23.79 11.97 5.85
N GLY A 337 -22.97 11.20 6.58
CA GLY A 337 -21.64 11.64 7.02
C GLY A 337 -20.72 11.90 5.84
N SER A 338 -20.73 11.02 4.84
CA SER A 338 -19.94 11.19 3.61
C SER A 338 -20.43 12.39 2.79
N VAL A 339 -21.73 12.63 2.71
CA VAL A 339 -22.29 13.86 2.08
C VAL A 339 -21.75 15.11 2.76
N LYS A 340 -21.77 15.14 4.11
CA LYS A 340 -21.27 16.30 4.88
C LYS A 340 -19.78 16.54 4.65
N ILE A 341 -18.97 15.48 4.63
CA ILE A 341 -17.53 15.57 4.34
C ILE A 341 -17.32 16.14 2.94
N VAL A 342 -17.91 15.55 1.90
CA VAL A 342 -17.81 16.03 0.51
C VAL A 342 -18.19 17.51 0.41
N SER A 343 -19.34 17.90 0.95
CA SER A 343 -19.79 19.31 0.92
C SER A 343 -18.84 20.26 1.65
N SER A 344 -18.23 19.80 2.74
CA SER A 344 -17.28 20.59 3.53
C SER A 344 -15.95 20.75 2.80
N VAL A 345 -15.45 19.71 2.11
CA VAL A 345 -14.25 19.80 1.28
C VAL A 345 -14.48 20.72 0.08
N VAL A 346 -15.61 20.61 -0.60
CA VAL A 346 -15.98 21.53 -1.69
C VAL A 346 -16.01 22.97 -1.20
N LYS A 347 -16.64 23.22 -0.04
CA LYS A 347 -16.72 24.56 0.54
C LYS A 347 -15.34 25.08 0.95
N LEU A 348 -14.51 24.24 1.56
CA LEU A 348 -13.14 24.57 1.93
C LEU A 348 -12.30 24.94 0.71
N GLY A 349 -12.38 24.17 -0.38
CA GLY A 349 -11.68 24.47 -1.61
C GLY A 349 -12.09 25.83 -2.18
N GLN A 350 -13.39 26.14 -2.19
CA GLN A 350 -13.90 27.46 -2.59
C GLN A 350 -13.37 28.59 -1.71
N ASP A 351 -13.36 28.40 -0.38
CA ASP A 351 -12.93 29.44 0.57
C ASP A 351 -11.40 29.68 0.53
N LEU A 352 -10.63 28.71 0.04
CA LEU A 352 -9.17 28.78 -0.14
C LEU A 352 -8.72 29.03 -1.59
N ASP A 353 -9.67 29.26 -2.51
CA ASP A 353 -9.40 29.44 -3.95
C ASP A 353 -8.63 28.27 -4.59
N LEU A 354 -8.99 27.05 -4.19
CA LEU A 354 -8.43 25.78 -4.68
C LEU A 354 -9.40 25.09 -5.64
N GLU A 355 -8.86 24.46 -6.68
CA GLU A 355 -9.63 23.52 -7.50
C GLU A 355 -9.99 22.29 -6.67
N VAL A 356 -11.23 21.81 -6.78
CA VAL A 356 -11.66 20.57 -6.10
C VAL A 356 -11.96 19.52 -7.15
N VAL A 357 -11.30 18.37 -7.03
CA VAL A 357 -11.49 17.20 -7.89
C VAL A 357 -12.08 16.08 -7.04
N ALA A 358 -13.16 15.47 -7.52
CA ALA A 358 -13.78 14.33 -6.85
C ALA A 358 -13.42 13.04 -7.57
N GLU A 359 -12.87 12.07 -6.84
CA GLU A 359 -12.50 10.78 -7.41
C GLU A 359 -13.64 9.76 -7.37
N GLY A 360 -13.60 8.77 -8.26
CA GLY A 360 -14.55 7.66 -8.20
C GLY A 360 -16.00 8.04 -8.53
N VAL A 361 -16.22 9.09 -9.34
CA VAL A 361 -17.56 9.45 -9.83
C VAL A 361 -17.99 8.43 -10.89
N GLU A 362 -18.82 7.47 -10.49
CA GLU A 362 -19.22 6.34 -11.35
C GLU A 362 -20.50 6.59 -12.15
N ASN A 363 -21.32 7.59 -11.79
CA ASN A 363 -22.60 7.86 -12.46
C ASN A 363 -23.04 9.33 -12.43
N ALA A 364 -24.02 9.65 -13.29
CA ALA A 364 -24.55 11.01 -13.45
C ALA A 364 -25.27 11.55 -12.19
N GLN A 365 -25.80 10.67 -11.33
CA GLN A 365 -26.43 11.10 -10.09
C GLN A 365 -25.37 11.59 -9.10
N MET A 366 -24.23 10.89 -8.99
CA MET A 366 -23.10 11.33 -8.17
C MET A 366 -22.55 12.67 -8.67
N ALA A 367 -22.34 12.80 -9.98
CA ALA A 367 -21.87 14.06 -10.59
C ALA A 367 -22.79 15.26 -10.27
N ARG A 368 -24.13 15.05 -10.27
CA ARG A 368 -25.09 16.10 -9.92
C ARG A 368 -25.06 16.53 -8.45
N HIS A 369 -24.64 15.66 -7.54
CA HIS A 369 -24.51 16.02 -6.12
C HIS A 369 -23.25 16.86 -5.82
N LEU A 370 -22.30 16.88 -6.75
CA LEU A 370 -21.03 17.61 -6.64
C LEU A 370 -21.09 19.00 -7.30
N LEU A 371 -22.19 19.31 -8.00
CA LEU A 371 -22.54 20.64 -8.51
C LEU A 371 -23.36 21.39 -7.47
#